data_AF-A0A399F2L8-F1
#
_entry.id   AF-A0A399F2L8-F1
#
_cell.length_a   1.000
_cell.length_b   1.000
_cell.length_c   1.000
_cell.angle_alpha   90.00
_cell.angle_beta   90.00
_cell.angle_gamma   90.00
#
_symmetry.space_group_name_H-M   'P 1'
#
loop_
_entity.id
_entity.type
_entity.pdbx_description
1 polymer ?
#
loop_
_entity_poly.entity_id
_entity_poly.type
_entity_poly.pdbx_seq_one_letter_code
_entity_poly.pdbx_strand_id
1 'polypeptide(L)' 'MARWHFHSLEAHLNTRGQVCARSTVPRITVETDEALLEEARRVLGVHTKREAIERALQKLVRQQRRRAIRVHAG' A
#
# COMPACT_ATOMS: atom_id res chain seq x y z
N MET A 1 -11.56 15.55 -11.49
CA MET A 1 -10.53 15.76 -10.45
C MET A 1 -10.94 14.97 -9.22
N ALA A 2 -10.44 13.76 -9.04
CA ALA A 2 -10.77 12.94 -7.87
C ALA A 2 -9.90 13.38 -6.68
N ARG A 3 -10.54 13.98 -5.67
CA ARG A 3 -9.94 14.45 -4.43
C ARG A 3 -9.71 13.24 -3.53
N TRP A 4 -8.50 12.69 -3.55
CA TRP A 4 -8.08 11.65 -2.61
C TRP A 4 -7.94 12.28 -1.22
N HIS A 5 -8.97 12.15 -0.39
CA HIS A 5 -8.87 12.40 1.04
C HIS A 5 -8.01 11.29 1.65
N PHE A 6 -6.69 11.44 1.56
CA PHE A 6 -5.74 10.64 2.32
C PHE A 6 -5.82 11.16 3.76
N HIS A 7 -6.76 10.64 4.54
CA HIS A 7 -6.81 10.94 5.97
C HIS A 7 -5.52 10.42 6.58
N SER A 8 -4.70 11.36 7.06
CA SER A 8 -3.43 11.10 7.71
C SER A 8 -3.63 10.09 8.83
N LEU A 9 -3.04 8.90 8.67
CA LEU A 9 -3.01 7.83 9.65
C LEU A 9 -1.69 7.92 10.43
N GLU A 10 -1.32 9.13 10.87
CA GLU A 10 -0.31 9.34 11.90
C GLU A 10 -1.01 9.47 13.25
N ALA A 11 -1.33 8.35 13.88
CA ALA A 11 -1.71 8.36 15.29
C ALA A 11 -1.26 7.06 15.99
N HIS A 12 -0.37 7.24 16.96
CA HIS A 12 0.07 6.29 17.99
C HIS A 12 1.04 5.17 17.57
N LEU A 13 2.31 5.52 17.38
CA LEU A 13 3.43 4.63 17.75
C LEU A 13 4.44 5.38 18.61
N ASN A 14 4.06 5.65 19.87
CA ASN A 14 5.02 5.96 20.91
C ASN A 14 4.64 5.22 22.20
N THR A 15 5.18 4.01 22.36
CA THR A 15 5.33 3.38 23.68
C THR A 15 6.61 2.56 23.68
N ARG A 16 7.64 3.20 24.21
CA ARG A 16 8.82 2.68 24.91
C ARG A 16 8.87 1.15 25.12
N GLY A 17 9.91 0.53 24.56
CA GLY A 17 10.59 -0.65 25.11
C GLY A 17 9.96 -2.02 24.81
N GLN A 18 10.79 -2.94 24.29
CA GLN A 18 10.53 -4.37 24.03
C GLN A 18 9.54 -4.63 22.86
N VAL A 19 9.78 -5.48 21.86
CA VAL A 19 10.38 -6.83 21.82
C VAL A 19 10.85 -7.10 20.37
N CYS A 20 11.86 -7.96 20.21
CA CYS A 20 12.34 -8.60 18.96
C CYS A 20 11.37 -8.45 17.76
N ALA A 21 11.75 -7.65 16.77
CA ALA A 21 10.94 -7.33 15.58
C ALA A 21 10.74 -8.56 14.67
N ARG A 22 9.94 -9.52 15.12
CA ARG A 22 9.21 -10.42 14.23
C ARG A 22 8.35 -9.52 13.36
N SER A 23 8.69 -9.39 12.06
CA SER A 23 7.98 -8.55 11.09
C SER A 23 6.47 -8.73 11.24
N THR A 24 5.85 -7.84 12.02
CA THR A 24 4.43 -7.91 12.31
C THR A 24 3.78 -7.09 11.23
N VAL A 25 3.13 -7.78 10.29
CA VAL A 25 2.36 -7.12 9.25
C VAL A 25 1.23 -6.33 9.93
N PRO A 26 1.20 -5.00 9.80
CA PRO A 26 0.17 -4.18 10.44
C PRO A 26 -1.20 -4.60 9.90
N ARG A 27 -2.18 -4.71 10.79
CA ARG A 27 -3.58 -4.98 10.42
C ARG A 27 -4.33 -3.66 10.43
N ILE A 28 -4.82 -3.26 9.28
CA ILE A 28 -5.62 -2.05 9.10
C ILE A 28 -6.90 -2.40 8.37
N THR A 29 -7.99 -1.72 8.73
CA THR A 29 -9.25 -1.78 8.00
C THR A 29 -9.32 -0.53 7.13
N VAL A 30 -9.58 -0.72 5.84
CA VAL A 30 -9.74 0.37 4.87
C VAL A 30 -11.04 0.15 4.12
N GLU A 31 -11.81 1.22 3.96
CA GLU A 31 -12.94 1.21 3.03
C GLU A 31 -12.39 1.32 1.61
N THR A 32 -12.84 0.43 0.72
CA THR A 32 -12.35 0.37 -0.65
C THR A 32 -13.48 -0.06 -1.55
N ASP A 33 -13.50 0.50 -2.77
CA ASP A 33 -14.44 0.11 -3.80
C ASP A 33 -14.26 -1.37 -4.17
N GLU A 34 -15.32 -2.16 -4.04
CA GLU A 34 -15.28 -3.61 -4.30
C GLU A 34 -15.06 -3.92 -5.78
N ALA A 35 -15.59 -3.11 -6.71
CA ALA A 35 -15.40 -3.32 -8.13
C ALA A 35 -13.94 -3.09 -8.54
N LEU A 36 -13.29 -2.07 -7.96
CA LEU A 36 -11.86 -1.84 -8.15
C LEU A 36 -11.03 -3.02 -7.63
N LEU A 37 -11.42 -3.58 -6.49
CA LEU A 37 -10.72 -4.70 -5.88
C LEU A 37 -10.85 -5.98 -6.71
N GLU A 38 -12.03 -6.26 -7.23
CA GLU A 38 -12.27 -7.38 -8.14
C GLU A 38 -11.48 -7.24 -9.43
N GLU A 39 -11.45 -6.04 -10.03
CA GLU A 39 -10.65 -5.79 -11.23
C GLU A 39 -9.16 -5.95 -10.93
N ALA A 40 -8.67 -5.42 -9.80
CA ALA A 40 -7.30 -5.61 -9.38
C ALA A 40 -6.96 -7.10 -9.18
N ARG A 41 -7.87 -7.90 -8.60
CA ARG A 41 -7.67 -9.35 -8.46
C ARG A 41 -7.55 -10.04 -9.81
N ARG A 42 -8.38 -9.68 -10.79
CA ARG A 42 -8.33 -10.22 -12.16
C ARG A 42 -7.04 -9.86 -12.87
N VAL A 43 -6.67 -8.58 -12.88
CA VAL A 43 -5.46 -8.06 -13.54
C VAL A 43 -4.17 -8.61 -12.90
N LEU A 44 -4.17 -8.81 -11.57
CA LEU A 44 -3.01 -9.31 -10.83
C LEU A 44 -2.98 -10.83 -10.71
N GLY A 45 -4.07 -11.52 -11.03
CA GLY A 45 -4.20 -12.98 -10.90
C GLY A 45 -4.13 -13.47 -9.45
N VAL A 46 -4.70 -12.71 -8.51
CA VAL A 46 -4.58 -13.00 -7.06
C VAL A 46 -5.93 -13.33 -6.42
N HIS A 47 -5.89 -14.19 -5.41
CA HIS A 47 -7.10 -14.72 -4.79
C HIS A 47 -7.58 -13.92 -3.59
N THR A 48 -6.74 -13.07 -2.98
CA THR A 48 -7.09 -12.38 -1.73
C THR A 48 -7.03 -10.86 -1.87
N LYS A 49 -7.92 -10.18 -1.14
CA LYS A 49 -7.96 -8.71 -1.03
C LYS A 49 -6.61 -8.14 -0.57
N ARG A 50 -6.03 -8.77 0.46
CA ARG A 50 -4.72 -8.40 1.00
C ARG A 50 -3.61 -8.51 -0.05
N GLU A 51 -3.57 -9.62 -0.78
CA GLU A 51 -2.53 -9.81 -1.80
C GLU A 51 -2.69 -8.83 -2.97
N ALA A 52 -3.92 -8.53 -3.39
CA ALA A 52 -4.19 -7.51 -4.40
C ALA A 52 -3.65 -6.14 -3.97
N ILE A 53 -3.93 -5.73 -2.74
CA ILE A 53 -3.43 -4.46 -2.18
C ILE A 53 -1.90 -4.47 -2.08
N GLU A 54 -1.30 -5.54 -1.56
CA GLU A 54 0.16 -5.64 -1.39
C GLU A 54 0.89 -5.58 -2.74
N ARG A 55 0.40 -6.32 -3.74
CA ARG A 55 0.95 -6.32 -5.10
C ARG A 55 0.78 -4.96 -5.79
N ALA A 56 -0.36 -4.31 -5.61
CA ALA A 56 -0.61 -2.98 -6.15
C ALA A 56 0.37 -1.95 -5.57
N LEU A 57 0.56 -1.95 -4.26
CA LEU A 57 1.52 -1.07 -3.57
C LEU A 57 2.95 -1.34 -4.03
N GLN A 58 3.37 -2.60 -4.13
CA GLN A 58 4.70 -2.96 -4.63
C GLN A 58 4.94 -2.46 -6.06
N LYS A 59 3.96 -2.61 -6.96
CA LYS A 59 4.05 -2.11 -8.34
C LYS A 59 4.18 -0.59 -8.36
N LEU A 60 3.34 0.12 -7.59
CA LEU A 60 3.38 1.58 -7.50
C LEU A 60 4.74 2.08 -7.00
N VAL A 61 5.26 1.52 -5.90
CA VAL A 61 6.56 1.92 -5.35
C VAL A 61 7.68 1.67 -6.36
N ARG A 62 7.68 0.52 -7.05
CA ARG A 62 8.67 0.22 -8.09
C ARG A 62 8.59 1.21 -9.25
N GLN A 63 7.38 1.57 -9.70
CA GLN A 63 7.17 2.55 -10.75
C GLN A 63 7.67 3.94 -10.33
N GLN A 64 7.35 4.39 -9.12
CA GLN A 64 7.79 5.68 -8.61
C GLN A 64 9.30 5.76 -8.44
N ARG A 65 9.94 4.69 -7.93
CA ARG A 65 11.40 4.63 -7.85
C ARG A 65 12.06 4.72 -9.23
N ARG A 66 11.52 4.00 -10.22
CA ARG A 66 12.01 4.09 -11.61
C ARG A 66 11.82 5.49 -12.20
N ARG A 67 10.73 6.18 -11.85
CA ARG A 67 10.45 7.55 -12.30
C ARG A 67 11.37 8.56 -11.63
N ALA A 68 11.64 8.42 -10.33
CA ALA A 68 12.57 9.28 -9.60
C ALA A 68 13.99 9.22 -10.18
N ILE A 69 14.45 8.03 -10.57
CA ILE A 69 15.74 7.86 -11.26
C ILE A 69 15.74 8.57 -12.62
N ARG A 70 14.63 8.53 -13.35
CA ARG A 70 14.49 9.17 -14.66
C ARG A 70 14.42 10.70 -14.58
N VAL A 71 13.94 11.24 -13.46
CA VAL A 71 13.91 12.69 -13.19
C VAL A 71 15.29 13.22 -12.77
N HIS A 72 16.21 12.37 -12.29
CA HIS A 72 17.58 12.74 -11.91
C HIS A 72 18.62 12.55 -13.02
N ALA A 73 18.22 12.03 -14.18
CA ALA A 73 19.09 11.79 -15.34
C ALA A 73 18.78 12.71 -16.52
N GLY A 74 18.04 13.79 -16.28
CA GLY A 74 17.72 14.86 -17.24
C GLY A 74 18.22 16.20 -16.73
#